data_AF-A0A645JBY9-F1
#
_entry.id   AF-A0A645JBY9-F1
#
_cell.length_a   1.000
_cell.length_b   1.000
_cell.length_c   1.000
_cell.angle_alpha   90.00
_cell.angle_beta   90.00
_cell.angle_gamma   90.00
#
_symmetry.space_group_name_H-M   'P 1'
#
loop_
_entity.id
_entity.type
_entity.pdbx_description
1 polymer ?
#
loop_
_entity_poly.entity_id
_entity_poly.type
_entity_poly.pdbx_seq_one_letter_code
_entity_poly.pdbx_strand_id
1 'polypeptide(L)'
;MRFLEIAKHLSIPVKVVTDNDGDVLALEKKYENYIGSNKKDNIEICYDDTVHTGILTLGKDEKPFNYNTLEPLLLSENDLKTFNEIFNTSYLTDDDLHKYMKTHKTDCALKIFSYGSSITYPEYIKRAIQ
;
A
#
# COMPACT_ATOMS: atom_id res chain seq x y z
N MET A 1 7.50 -20.27 0.78
CA MET A 1 7.80 -18.95 1.39
C MET A 1 8.63 -19.20 2.64
N ARG A 2 9.96 -19.19 2.53
CA ARG A 2 10.85 -19.75 3.56
C ARG A 2 10.73 -19.05 4.92
N PHE A 3 10.63 -17.72 4.95
CA PHE A 3 10.51 -16.98 6.21
C PHE A 3 9.21 -17.26 6.97
N LEU A 4 8.08 -17.40 6.27
CA LEU A 4 6.81 -17.71 6.92
C LEU A 4 6.73 -19.17 7.38
N GLU A 5 7.37 -20.10 6.66
CA GLU A 5 7.50 -21.49 7.12
C GLU A 5 8.30 -21.57 8.43
N ILE A 6 9.43 -20.84 8.51
CA ILE A 6 10.23 -20.75 9.73
C ILE A 6 9.41 -20.12 10.86
N ALA A 7 8.76 -18.97 10.61
CA ALA A 7 7.95 -18.29 11.61
C ALA A 7 6.83 -19.19 12.13
N LYS A 8 6.14 -19.92 11.24
CA LYS A 8 5.11 -20.91 11.60
C LYS A 8 5.66 -21.96 12.57
N HIS A 9 6.83 -22.53 12.31
CA HIS A 9 7.41 -23.58 13.14
C HIS A 9 8.01 -23.08 14.45
N LEU A 10 8.52 -21.85 14.47
CA LEU A 10 9.10 -21.24 15.67
C LEU A 10 8.07 -20.44 16.49
N SER A 11 6.81 -20.37 16.04
CA SER A 11 5.76 -19.55 16.64
C SER A 11 6.14 -18.08 16.84
N ILE A 12 6.99 -17.54 15.96
CA ILE A 12 7.40 -16.14 15.99
C ILE A 12 6.26 -15.31 15.37
N PRO A 13 5.77 -14.25 16.06
CA PRO A 13 4.78 -13.34 15.48
C PRO A 13 5.33 -12.63 14.24
N VAL A 14 4.61 -12.73 13.12
CA VAL A 14 4.97 -12.09 11.85
C VAL A 14 3.73 -11.44 11.23
N LYS A 15 3.88 -10.17 10.82
CA LYS A 15 2.93 -9.47 9.96
C LYS A 15 3.59 -9.27 8.60
N VAL A 16 2.94 -9.73 7.53
CA VAL A 16 3.35 -9.44 6.16
C VAL A 16 2.54 -8.25 5.67
N VAL A 17 3.20 -7.16 5.32
CA VAL A 17 2.54 -5.98 4.73
C VAL A 17 2.82 -5.99 3.24
N THR A 18 1.77 -6.03 2.43
CA THR A 18 1.90 -6.12 0.97
C THR A 18 0.73 -5.44 0.29
N ASP A 19 1.03 -4.78 -0.82
CA ASP A 19 0.02 -4.23 -1.72
C ASP A 19 -0.60 -5.38 -2.54
N ASN A 20 -1.83 -5.17 -3.05
CA ASN A 20 -2.51 -6.15 -3.91
C ASN A 20 -2.19 -5.96 -5.40
N ASP A 21 -1.57 -4.84 -5.78
CA ASP A 21 -1.15 -4.52 -7.15
C ASP A 21 -2.26 -4.64 -8.22
N GLY A 22 -3.53 -4.62 -7.80
CA GLY A 22 -4.71 -4.77 -8.65
C GLY A 22 -5.13 -6.22 -8.89
N ASP A 23 -4.49 -7.20 -8.23
CA ASP A 23 -4.78 -8.63 -8.37
C ASP A 23 -4.84 -9.32 -7.00
N VAL A 24 -5.94 -9.09 -6.29
CA VAL A 24 -6.23 -9.73 -5.00
C VAL A 24 -6.25 -11.26 -5.13
N LEU A 25 -6.74 -11.81 -6.24
CA LEU A 25 -6.80 -13.27 -6.43
C LEU A 25 -5.41 -13.90 -6.53
N ALA A 26 -4.49 -13.28 -7.27
CA ALA A 26 -3.11 -13.76 -7.34
C ALA A 26 -2.40 -13.64 -5.99
N LEU A 27 -2.66 -12.56 -5.24
CA LEU A 27 -2.14 -12.39 -3.88
C LEU A 27 -2.67 -13.49 -2.95
N GLU A 28 -3.98 -13.71 -2.94
CA GLU A 28 -4.60 -14.73 -2.09
C GLU A 28 -4.09 -16.13 -2.43
N LYS A 29 -3.93 -16.44 -3.71
CA LYS A 29 -3.29 -17.68 -4.16
C LYS A 29 -1.85 -17.81 -3.65
N LYS A 30 -1.05 -16.74 -3.71
CA LYS A 30 0.33 -16.74 -3.20
C LYS A 30 0.38 -17.02 -1.69
N TYR A 31 -0.62 -16.57 -0.94
CA TYR A 31 -0.71 -16.66 0.51
C TYR A 31 -1.73 -17.70 1.03
N GLU A 32 -2.25 -18.58 0.17
CA GLU A 32 -3.37 -19.50 0.47
C GLU A 32 -3.16 -20.37 1.73
N ASN A 33 -1.89 -20.65 2.07
CA ASN A 33 -1.50 -21.45 3.24
C ASN A 33 -1.48 -20.67 4.58
N TYR A 34 -1.75 -19.36 4.53
CA TYR A 34 -1.64 -18.43 5.66
C TYR A 34 -2.87 -17.53 5.85
N ILE A 35 -3.89 -17.67 5.00
CA ILE A 35 -5.13 -16.87 5.04
C ILE A 35 -6.37 -17.79 5.15
N GLY A 36 -7.55 -17.20 5.38
CA GLY A 36 -8.81 -17.95 5.47
C GLY A 36 -8.76 -19.06 6.52
N SER A 37 -9.25 -20.25 6.16
CA SER A 37 -9.21 -21.44 7.02
C SER A 37 -7.79 -21.94 7.33
N ASN A 38 -6.78 -21.53 6.54
CA ASN A 38 -5.39 -21.90 6.73
C ASN A 38 -4.61 -20.89 7.58
N LYS A 39 -5.25 -19.85 8.12
CA LYS A 39 -4.61 -18.83 8.97
C LYS A 39 -3.79 -19.46 10.10
N LYS A 40 -2.67 -18.83 10.44
CA LYS A 40 -1.81 -19.22 11.57
C LYS A 40 -1.89 -18.13 12.62
N ASP A 41 -1.98 -18.50 13.90
CA ASP A 41 -2.16 -17.54 15.00
C ASP A 41 -1.00 -16.53 15.08
N ASN A 42 0.20 -16.95 14.70
CA ASN A 42 1.40 -16.13 14.73
C ASN A 42 1.75 -15.48 13.38
N ILE A 43 0.91 -15.62 12.34
CA ILE A 43 1.18 -15.04 11.02
C ILE A 43 -0.07 -14.36 10.48
N GLU A 44 0.06 -13.08 10.14
CA GLU A 44 -0.99 -12.33 9.46
C GLU A 44 -0.49 -11.74 8.15
N ILE A 45 -1.31 -11.84 7.11
CA ILE A 45 -1.07 -11.19 5.83
C ILE A 45 -1.97 -9.96 5.78
N CYS A 46 -1.35 -8.78 5.81
CA CYS A 46 -1.98 -7.49 5.82
C CYS A 46 -1.91 -6.89 4.41
N TYR A 47 -3.04 -6.92 3.72
CA TYR A 47 -3.24 -6.33 2.39
C TYR A 47 -4.60 -5.65 2.33
N ASP A 48 -4.77 -4.73 1.39
CA ASP A 48 -6.08 -4.21 1.01
C ASP A 48 -6.81 -5.26 0.15
N ASP A 49 -8.00 -5.68 0.56
CA ASP A 49 -8.82 -6.67 -0.14
C ASP A 49 -9.68 -6.05 -1.25
N THR A 50 -9.62 -4.73 -1.42
CA THR A 50 -10.34 -3.99 -2.43
C THR A 50 -9.45 -3.65 -3.62
N VAL A 51 -9.97 -3.83 -4.84
CA VAL A 51 -9.34 -3.34 -6.08
C VAL A 51 -9.91 -1.96 -6.41
N HIS A 52 -9.03 -0.96 -6.32
CA HIS A 52 -9.28 0.43 -6.66
C HIS A 52 -8.99 0.67 -8.13
N THR A 53 -9.87 1.45 -8.77
CA THR A 53 -9.81 1.77 -10.20
C THR A 53 -10.00 3.27 -10.41
N GLY A 54 -9.53 3.77 -11.55
CA GLY A 54 -9.67 5.15 -11.95
C GLY A 54 -9.35 5.34 -13.43
N ILE A 55 -9.46 6.57 -13.91
CA ILE A 55 -9.34 6.90 -15.34
C ILE A 55 -7.94 7.33 -15.76
N LEU A 56 -7.00 7.49 -14.82
CA LEU A 56 -5.65 7.94 -15.13
C LEU A 56 -4.91 6.89 -15.95
N THR A 57 -4.32 7.32 -17.06
CA THR A 57 -3.40 6.54 -17.89
C THR A 57 -2.02 7.19 -17.91
N LEU A 58 -0.99 6.38 -18.15
CA LEU A 58 0.41 6.81 -18.14
C LEU A 58 1.14 6.43 -19.43
N GLY A 59 2.03 7.34 -19.86
CA GLY A 59 2.94 7.11 -20.98
C GLY A 59 2.25 7.12 -22.35
N LYS A 60 3.03 6.82 -23.39
CA LYS A 60 2.56 6.84 -24.78
C LYS A 60 1.57 5.70 -25.11
N ASP A 61 1.65 4.61 -24.36
CA ASP A 61 0.82 3.41 -24.55
C ASP A 61 -0.50 3.49 -23.74
N GLU A 62 -0.81 4.63 -23.12
CA GLU A 62 -2.00 4.84 -22.28
C GLU A 62 -2.24 3.72 -21.24
N LYS A 63 -1.17 3.25 -20.61
CA LYS A 63 -1.26 2.17 -19.62
C LYS A 63 -2.06 2.64 -18.41
N PRO A 64 -3.08 1.90 -17.95
CA PRO A 64 -3.82 2.26 -16.74
C PRO A 64 -2.91 2.47 -15.55
N PHE A 65 -3.18 3.51 -14.76
CA PHE A 65 -2.51 3.75 -13.50
C PHE A 65 -2.91 2.70 -12.46
N ASN A 66 -1.93 2.19 -11.71
CA ASN A 66 -2.21 1.24 -10.63
C ASN A 66 -2.50 2.01 -9.32
N TYR A 67 -3.77 2.09 -8.94
CA TYR A 67 -4.23 2.69 -7.69
C TYR A 67 -4.04 1.78 -6.46
N ASN A 68 -3.61 0.54 -6.66
CA ASN A 68 -3.57 -0.50 -5.63
C ASN A 68 -2.19 -0.69 -5.02
N THR A 69 -1.50 0.43 -4.80
CA THR A 69 -0.20 0.48 -4.12
C THR A 69 -0.30 1.40 -2.93
N LEU A 70 0.69 1.40 -2.04
CA LEU A 70 0.66 2.24 -0.85
C LEU A 70 0.50 3.74 -1.17
N GLU A 71 1.17 4.25 -2.22
CA GLU A 71 1.17 5.69 -2.49
C GLU A 71 -0.21 6.25 -2.85
N PRO A 72 -0.98 5.67 -3.79
CA PRO A 72 -2.33 6.13 -4.07
C PRO A 72 -3.29 5.95 -2.89
N LEU A 73 -3.16 4.85 -2.14
CA LEU A 73 -4.00 4.59 -0.97
C LEU A 73 -3.75 5.62 0.15
N LEU A 74 -2.50 6.03 0.34
CA LEU A 74 -2.17 7.11 1.26
C LEU A 74 -2.82 8.44 0.85
N LEU A 75 -2.84 8.76 -0.44
CA LEU A 75 -3.54 9.96 -0.90
C LEU A 75 -5.05 9.85 -0.70
N SER A 76 -5.67 8.70 -1.01
CA SER A 76 -7.12 8.51 -0.86
C SER A 76 -7.62 8.52 0.59
N GLU A 77 -6.78 8.10 1.54
CA GLU A 77 -7.06 8.18 2.98
C GLU A 77 -6.89 9.60 3.55
N ASN A 78 -6.29 10.50 2.76
CA ASN A 78 -6.04 11.88 3.13
C ASN A 78 -6.57 12.82 2.03
N ASP A 79 -5.93 13.96 1.83
CA ASP A 79 -6.32 14.95 0.83
C ASP A 79 -5.11 15.57 0.12
N LEU A 80 -5.37 16.07 -1.08
CA LEU A 80 -4.40 16.73 -1.96
C LEU A 80 -3.65 17.88 -1.27
N LYS A 81 -4.33 18.67 -0.43
CA LYS A 81 -3.72 19.82 0.22
C LYS A 81 -2.68 19.36 1.23
N THR A 82 -3.03 18.37 2.06
CA THR A 82 -2.12 17.75 3.04
C THR A 82 -0.89 17.17 2.33
N PHE A 83 -1.07 16.45 1.23
CA PHE A 83 0.07 15.83 0.53
C PHE A 83 0.92 16.84 -0.24
N ASN A 84 0.31 17.89 -0.79
CA ASN A 84 1.06 19.01 -1.35
C ASN A 84 1.93 19.71 -0.28
N GLU A 85 1.41 19.88 0.94
CA GLU A 85 2.17 20.42 2.06
C GLU A 85 3.36 19.52 2.43
N ILE A 86 3.12 18.21 2.60
CA ILE A 86 4.18 17.22 2.91
C ILE A 86 5.28 17.23 1.85
N PHE A 87 4.90 17.29 0.58
CA PHE A 87 5.87 17.21 -0.52
C PHE A 87 6.46 18.53 -0.97
N ASN A 88 5.96 19.64 -0.43
CA ASN A 88 6.24 21.01 -0.87
C ASN A 88 5.96 21.18 -2.38
N THR A 89 4.76 20.75 -2.80
CA THR A 89 4.24 20.84 -4.17
C THR A 89 2.96 21.68 -4.23
N SER A 90 2.46 21.95 -5.43
CA SER A 90 1.26 22.77 -5.65
C SER A 90 0.38 22.19 -6.77
N TYR A 91 0.20 20.86 -6.77
CA TYR A 91 -0.64 20.19 -7.76
C TYR A 91 -2.12 20.50 -7.52
N LEU A 92 -2.88 20.63 -8.60
CA LEU A 92 -4.31 20.97 -8.57
C LEU A 92 -5.22 19.75 -8.63
N THR A 93 -4.66 18.59 -8.97
CA THR A 93 -5.39 17.33 -9.12
C THR A 93 -4.64 16.18 -8.45
N ASP A 94 -5.39 15.19 -7.97
CA ASP A 94 -4.83 13.95 -7.43
C ASP A 94 -4.02 13.20 -8.50
N ASP A 95 -4.46 13.25 -9.76
CA ASP A 95 -3.77 12.60 -10.88
C ASP A 95 -2.35 13.13 -11.08
N ASP A 96 -2.15 14.44 -10.97
CA ASP A 96 -0.81 15.02 -11.11
C ASP A 96 0.08 14.70 -9.91
N LEU A 97 -0.52 14.65 -8.71
CA LEU A 97 0.17 14.23 -7.50
C LEU A 97 0.54 12.72 -7.56
N HIS A 98 -0.34 11.86 -8.06
CA HIS A 98 -0.08 10.44 -8.29
C HIS A 98 1.11 10.23 -9.24
N LYS A 99 1.18 11.01 -10.34
CA LYS A 99 2.32 10.97 -11.27
C LYS A 99 3.62 11.37 -10.57
N TYR A 100 3.58 12.40 -9.74
CA TYR A 100 4.73 12.85 -8.95
C TYR A 100 5.19 11.76 -7.97
N MET A 101 4.29 11.21 -7.16
CA MET A 101 4.60 10.16 -6.18
C MET A 101 5.18 8.90 -6.84
N LYS A 102 4.64 8.51 -8.00
CA LYS A 102 5.15 7.35 -8.76
C LYS A 102 6.60 7.52 -9.20
N THR A 103 7.01 8.74 -9.52
CA THR A 103 8.37 9.06 -10.01
C THR A 103 9.34 9.40 -8.87
N HIS A 104 8.83 9.78 -7.70
CA HIS A 104 9.62 10.24 -6.54
C HIS A 104 9.41 9.36 -5.29
N LYS A 105 9.13 8.05 -5.46
CA LYS A 105 8.73 7.13 -4.38
C LYS A 105 9.56 7.26 -3.10
N THR A 106 10.89 7.20 -3.22
CA THR A 106 11.80 7.27 -2.06
C THR A 106 11.76 8.63 -1.36
N ASP A 107 11.69 9.73 -2.11
CA ASP A 107 11.59 11.08 -1.56
C ASP A 107 10.24 11.27 -0.84
N CYS A 108 9.14 10.86 -1.48
CA CYS A 108 7.81 10.88 -0.88
C CYS A 108 7.77 10.08 0.43
N ALA A 109 8.32 8.86 0.44
CA ALA A 109 8.37 8.04 1.65
C ALA A 109 9.16 8.72 2.78
N LEU A 110 10.31 9.32 2.47
CA LEU A 110 11.12 10.03 3.47
C LEU A 110 10.41 11.27 4.01
N LYS A 111 9.72 12.03 3.15
CA LYS A 111 8.95 13.21 3.55
C LYS A 111 7.75 12.85 4.42
N ILE A 112 7.00 11.81 4.07
CA ILE A 112 5.91 11.27 4.91
C ILE A 112 6.47 10.83 6.27
N PHE A 113 7.57 10.08 6.28
CA PHE A 113 8.20 9.62 7.52
C PHE A 113 8.66 10.77 8.42
N SER A 114 9.17 11.85 7.82
CA SER A 114 9.69 13.01 8.54
C SER A 114 8.62 14.07 8.84
N TYR A 115 7.37 13.84 8.46
CA TYR A 115 6.30 14.81 8.63
C TYR A 115 5.93 14.94 10.12
N GLY A 116 5.89 16.19 10.61
CA GLY A 116 5.72 16.47 12.04
C GLY A 116 4.29 16.31 12.57
N SER A 117 3.32 16.06 11.69
CA SER A 117 1.90 15.90 12.02
C SER A 117 1.40 14.52 11.60
N SER A 118 0.25 14.10 12.13
CA SER A 118 -0.36 12.83 11.77
C SER A 118 -1.03 12.87 10.40
N ILE A 119 -0.90 11.78 9.66
CA ILE A 119 -1.75 11.45 8.49
C ILE A 119 -2.58 10.20 8.78
N THR A 120 -3.63 9.99 8.01
CA THR A 120 -4.40 8.74 8.03
C THR A 120 -3.66 7.67 7.22
N TYR A 121 -3.53 6.48 7.78
CA TYR A 121 -2.94 5.33 7.10
C TYR A 121 -4.03 4.35 6.66
N PRO A 122 -3.86 3.66 5.52
CA PRO A 122 -4.78 2.59 5.09
C PRO A 122 -4.96 1.51 6.17
N GLU A 123 -6.15 0.92 6.25
CA GLU A 123 -6.50 -0.05 7.29
C GLU A 123 -5.55 -1.26 7.34
N TYR A 124 -5.07 -1.73 6.19
CA TYR A 124 -4.12 -2.85 6.16
C TYR A 124 -2.77 -2.49 6.82
N ILE A 125 -2.35 -1.23 6.81
CA ILE A 125 -1.18 -0.74 7.54
C ILE A 125 -1.48 -0.67 9.04
N LYS A 126 -2.64 -0.13 9.43
CA LYS A 126 -3.06 -0.06 10.84
C LYS A 126 -3.13 -1.45 11.47
N ARG A 127 -3.67 -2.44 10.76
CA ARG A 127 -3.72 -3.85 11.19
C ARG A 127 -2.34 -4.48 11.40
N ALA A 128 -1.31 -3.98 10.71
CA ALA A 128 0.05 -4.51 10.84
C ALA A 128 0.80 -3.98 12.08
N ILE A 129 0.38 -2.83 12.62
CA ILE A 129 1.02 -2.19 13.79
C ILE A 129 0.27 -2.44 15.11
N GLN A 130 -0.93 -3.02 15.04
CA GLN A 130 -1.69 -3.54 16.18
C GLN A 130 -1.20 -4.94 16.56
#